data_AF-A0A1G1E7U6-F1
#
_entry.id   AF-A0A1G1E7U6-F1
#
_cell.length_a   1.000
_cell.length_b   1.000
_cell.length_c   1.000
_cell.angle_alpha   90.00
_cell.angle_beta   90.00
_cell.angle_gamma   90.00
#
_symmetry.space_group_name_H-M   'P 1'
#
loop_
_entity.id
_entity.type
_entity.pdbx_description
1 polymer ?
#
loop_
_entity_poly.entity_id
_entity_poly.type
_entity_poly.pdbx_seq_one_letter_code
_entity_poly.pdbx_strand_id
1 'polypeptide(L)'
;MSILISDDILQSARLTEDEFKQEIAVLLFQKEKLTLAQASRFAGMTRLQFQHLLASRNIPVHYDIAEFEEDLKTLKDSGRL
;
A
#
# COMPACT_ATOMS: atom_id res chain seq x y z
N MET A 1 -1.04 8.22 -18.04
CA MET A 1 -0.94 6.97 -18.81
C MET A 1 -1.71 5.88 -18.08
N SER A 2 -2.44 5.03 -18.79
CA SER A 2 -3.19 3.90 -18.22
C SER A 2 -2.53 2.57 -18.59
N ILE A 3 -2.63 1.59 -17.71
CA ILE A 3 -2.28 0.19 -17.99
C ILE A 3 -3.61 -0.56 -18.06
N LEU A 4 -3.80 -1.36 -19.11
CA LEU A 4 -4.98 -2.22 -19.27
C LEU A 4 -4.56 -3.66 -18.93
N ILE A 5 -5.31 -4.29 -18.04
CA ILE A 5 -5.18 -5.71 -17.73
C ILE A 5 -6.32 -6.42 -18.44
N SER A 6 -6.00 -7.49 -19.17
CA SER A 6 -6.99 -8.26 -19.92
C SER A 6 -7.72 -9.25 -19.01
N ASP A 7 -9.01 -9.46 -19.28
CA ASP A 7 -9.89 -10.29 -18.45
C ASP A 7 -9.43 -11.75 -18.38
N ASP A 8 -8.75 -12.27 -19.41
CA ASP A 8 -8.22 -13.62 -19.43
C ASP A 8 -7.16 -13.86 -18.34
N ILE A 9 -6.38 -12.82 -17.98
CA ILE A 9 -5.42 -12.87 -16.88
C ILE A 9 -6.15 -12.99 -15.55
N LEU A 10 -7.19 -12.18 -15.34
CA LEU A 10 -8.01 -12.22 -14.13
C LEU A 10 -8.74 -13.57 -13.99
N GLN A 11 -9.31 -14.07 -15.08
CA GLN A 11 -9.97 -15.38 -15.12
C GLN A 11 -8.98 -16.52 -14.83
N SER A 12 -7.79 -16.48 -15.42
CA SER A 12 -6.74 -17.49 -15.18
C SER A 12 -6.26 -17.48 -13.74
N ALA A 13 -6.12 -16.30 -13.14
CA ALA A 13 -5.78 -16.12 -11.74
C ALA A 13 -6.94 -16.43 -10.78
N ARG A 14 -8.17 -16.53 -11.31
CA ARG A 14 -9.43 -16.64 -10.54
C ARG A 14 -9.62 -15.49 -9.55
N LEU A 15 -9.29 -14.29 -9.98
CA LEU A 15 -9.43 -13.06 -9.20
C LEU A 15 -10.46 -12.15 -9.85
N THR A 16 -11.25 -11.49 -9.02
CA THR A 16 -11.98 -10.28 -9.41
C THR A 16 -11.01 -9.10 -9.60
N GLU A 17 -11.47 -8.04 -10.27
CA GLU A 17 -10.68 -6.82 -10.42
C GLU A 17 -10.27 -6.23 -9.05
N ASP A 18 -11.17 -6.25 -8.07
CA ASP A 18 -10.90 -5.73 -6.73
C ASP A 18 -9.89 -6.58 -5.98
N GLU A 19 -9.99 -7.90 -6.04
CA GLU A 19 -8.99 -8.80 -5.44
C GLU A 19 -7.61 -8.59 -6.10
N PHE A 20 -7.56 -8.45 -7.43
CA PHE A 20 -6.31 -8.16 -8.13
C PHE A 20 -5.70 -6.82 -7.69
N LYS A 21 -6.50 -5.76 -7.60
CA LYS A 21 -6.05 -4.46 -7.08
C LYS A 21 -5.51 -4.58 -5.65
N GLN A 22 -6.16 -5.39 -4.80
CA GLN A 22 -5.68 -5.66 -3.44
C GLN A 22 -4.32 -6.35 -3.44
N GLU A 23 -4.13 -7.40 -4.25
CA GLU A 23 -2.85 -8.10 -4.35
C GLU A 23 -1.72 -7.17 -4.80
N ILE A 24 -1.97 -6.34 -5.81
CA ILE A 24 -0.97 -5.40 -6.31
C ILE A 24 -0.68 -4.29 -5.28
N ALA A 25 -1.69 -3.78 -4.58
CA ALA A 25 -1.46 -2.80 -3.50
C ALA A 25 -0.61 -3.38 -2.36
N VAL A 26 -0.90 -4.62 -1.93
CA VAL A 26 -0.12 -5.30 -0.90
C VAL A 26 1.32 -5.51 -1.37
N LEU A 27 1.53 -5.98 -2.59
CA LEU A 27 2.86 -6.16 -3.17
C LEU A 27 3.66 -4.84 -3.20
N LEU A 28 3.03 -3.75 -3.62
CA LEU A 28 3.69 -2.44 -3.71
C LEU A 28 3.96 -1.83 -2.33
N PHE A 29 3.08 -2.05 -1.35
CA PHE A 29 3.29 -1.67 0.04
C PHE A 29 4.49 -2.43 0.64
N GLN A 30 4.53 -3.76 0.48
CA GLN A 30 5.64 -4.59 0.99
C GLN A 30 7.00 -4.25 0.36
N LYS A 31 7.01 -3.65 -0.83
CA LYS A 31 8.23 -3.19 -1.51
C LYS A 31 8.58 -1.73 -1.23
N GLU A 32 7.91 -1.11 -0.26
CA GLU A 32 8.08 0.30 0.12
C GLU A 32 7.93 1.25 -1.09
N LYS A 33 7.10 0.85 -2.07
CA LYS A 33 6.81 1.65 -3.28
C LYS A 33 5.57 2.50 -3.13
N LEU A 34 4.64 2.07 -2.29
CA LEU A 34 3.46 2.84 -1.92
C LEU A 34 3.36 2.92 -0.40
N THR A 35 3.09 4.11 0.10
CA THR A 35 2.75 4.31 1.51
C THR A 35 1.42 3.65 1.84
N LEU A 36 1.12 3.45 3.13
CA LEU A 36 -0.17 2.88 3.58
C LEU A 36 -1.37 3.62 2.95
N ALA A 37 -1.29 4.96 2.89
CA ALA A 37 -2.34 5.81 2.35
C ALA A 37 -2.49 5.72 0.81
N GLN A 38 -1.40 5.41 0.10
CA GLN A 38 -1.43 5.23 -1.35
C GLN A 38 -1.93 3.82 -1.70
N ALA A 39 -1.42 2.80 -1.01
CA ALA A 39 -1.82 1.41 -1.22
C ALA A 39 -3.31 1.19 -0.88
N SER A 40 -3.82 1.78 0.22
CA SER A 40 -5.25 1.65 0.57
C SER A 40 -6.15 2.28 -0.50
N ARG A 41 -5.78 3.46 -1.03
CA ARG A 41 -6.51 4.12 -2.13
C ARG A 41 -6.48 3.29 -3.41
N PHE A 42 -5.32 2.74 -3.77
CA PHE A 42 -5.19 1.89 -4.95
C PHE A 42 -6.06 0.63 -4.83
N ALA A 43 -6.12 0.02 -3.64
CA ALA A 43 -6.97 -1.12 -3.35
C ALA A 43 -8.46 -0.78 -3.19
N GLY A 44 -8.86 0.49 -3.37
CA GLY A 44 -10.27 0.90 -3.25
C GLY A 44 -10.84 0.82 -1.83
N MET A 45 -10.00 0.90 -0.79
CA MET A 45 -10.43 0.73 0.60
C MET A 45 -9.91 1.80 1.55
N THR A 46 -10.52 1.89 2.74
CA THR A 46 -10.05 2.77 3.80
C THR A 46 -8.71 2.30 4.35
N ARG A 47 -7.93 3.21 4.95
CA ARG A 47 -6.65 2.86 5.59
C ARG A 47 -6.81 1.77 6.65
N LEU A 48 -7.89 1.82 7.44
CA LEU A 48 -8.19 0.84 8.48
C LEU A 48 -8.47 -0.56 7.89
N GLN A 49 -9.28 -0.64 6.82
CA GLN A 49 -9.51 -1.90 6.12
C GLN A 49 -8.21 -2.48 5.55
N PHE A 50 -7.34 -1.63 5.00
CA PHE A 50 -6.06 -2.07 4.46
C PHE A 50 -5.12 -2.56 5.57
N GLN A 51 -5.09 -1.89 6.73
CA GLN A 51 -4.35 -2.38 7.90
C GLN A 51 -4.86 -3.74 8.38
N HIS A 52 -6.18 -3.96 8.40
CA HIS A 52 -6.74 -5.26 8.73
C HIS A 52 -6.36 -6.33 7.70
N LEU A 53 -6.33 -5.98 6.41
CA LEU A 53 -5.87 -6.88 5.34
C LEU A 53 -4.38 -7.26 5.50
N LEU A 54 -3.52 -6.30 5.84
CA LEU A 54 -2.11 -6.56 6.11
C LEU A 54 -1.96 -7.47 7.34
N ALA A 55 -2.69 -7.17 8.41
CA ALA A 55 -2.67 -7.96 9.64
C ALA A 55 -3.16 -9.41 9.42
N SER A 56 -4.22 -9.61 8.64
CA SER A 56 -4.73 -10.96 8.34
C SER A 56 -3.73 -11.81 7.52
N ARG A 57 -2.79 -11.15 6.83
CA ARG A 57 -1.70 -11.77 6.06
C ARG A 57 -0.37 -11.82 6.82
N ASN A 58 -0.35 -11.45 8.11
CA ASN A 58 0.86 -11.31 8.93
C ASN A 58 1.91 -10.37 8.31
N ILE A 59 1.46 -9.36 7.57
CA ILE A 59 2.32 -8.33 7.01
C ILE A 59 2.42 -7.22 8.04
N PRO A 60 3.62 -6.99 8.62
CA PRO A 60 3.78 -5.93 9.58
C PRO A 60 3.52 -4.59 8.91
N VAL A 61 2.71 -3.75 9.55
CA VAL A 61 2.50 -2.35 9.17
C VAL A 61 3.66 -1.50 9.72
N HIS A 62 4.86 -2.07 9.87
CA HIS A 62 5.99 -1.36 10.48
C HIS A 62 6.14 -0.04 9.74
N TYR A 63 5.80 1.02 10.46
CA TYR A 63 5.94 2.38 10.01
C TYR A 63 7.43 2.55 9.75
N ASP A 64 7.81 2.67 8.49
CA ASP A 64 9.20 2.73 8.09
C ASP A 64 9.85 3.86 8.87
N ILE A 65 10.90 3.51 9.61
CA ILE A 65 11.78 4.45 10.30
C ILE A 65 12.21 5.57 9.33
N ALA A 66 12.21 5.29 8.01
CA ALA A 66 12.43 6.27 6.96
C ALA A 66 11.38 7.42 6.91
N GLU A 67 10.06 7.15 7.00
CA GLU A 67 9.05 8.24 7.03
C GLU A 67 9.16 9.03 8.35
N PHE A 68 9.42 8.35 9.47
CA PHE A 68 9.65 9.02 10.75
C PHE A 68 10.96 9.82 10.77
N GLU A 69 12.02 9.34 10.12
CA GLU A 69 13.29 10.06 9.97
C GLU A 69 13.16 11.25 9.02
N GLU A 70 12.37 11.13 7.95
CA GLU A 70 12.09 12.24 7.04
C GLU A 70 11.23 13.32 7.72
N ASP A 71 10.24 12.92 8.52
CA ASP A 71 9.46 13.84 9.36
C ASP A 71 10.31 14.46 10.48
N LEU A 72 11.16 13.68 11.16
CA LEU A 72 12.10 14.19 12.16
C LEU A 72 13.12 15.16 11.55
N LYS A 73 13.62 14.85 10.35
CA LYS A 73 14.51 15.75 9.60
C LYS A 73 13.78 17.04 9.26
N THR A 74 12.55 16.94 8.76
CA THR A 74 11.70 18.11 8.48
C THR A 74 11.43 18.94 9.74
N LEU A 75 11.23 18.31 10.90
CA LEU A 75 11.03 18.99 12.18
C LEU A 75 12.31 19.66 12.71
N LYS A 76 13.48 19.02 12.58
CA LYS A 76 14.79 19.62 12.90
C LYS A 76 15.11 20.79 11.98
N ASP A 77 14.93 20.62 10.68
CA ASP A 77 15.21 21.66 9.67
C ASP A 77 14.26 22.86 9.81
N SER A 78 13.03 22.65 10.32
CA SER A 78 12.08 23.72 10.64
C SER A 78 12.22 24.32 12.05
N GLY A 79 13.21 23.88 12.83
CA GLY A 79 13.48 24.40 14.19
C GLY A 79 12.38 24.08 15.21
N ARG A 80 11.56 23.06 14.94
CA ARG A 80 10.48 22.60 15.81
C ARG A 80 10.91 21.47 16.76
N LEU A 81 12.20 21.13 16.73
CA LEU A 81 12.87 20.10 17.53
C LEU A 81 14.31 20.52 17.84
#